data_AF-A0A7X5N4J5-F1
#
_entry.id   AF-A0A7X5N4J5-F1
#
_cell.length_a   1.000
_cell.length_b   1.000
_cell.length_c   1.000
_cell.angle_alpha   90.00
_cell.angle_beta   90.00
_cell.angle_gamma   90.00
#
_symmetry.space_group_name_H-M   'P 1'
#
loop_
_entity.id
_entity.type
_entity.pdbx_description
1 polymer ?
#
loop_
_entity_poly.entity_id
_entity_poly.type
_entity_poly.pdbx_seq_one_letter_code
_entity_poly.pdbx_strand_id
1 'polypeptide(L)' 'MSQFDLTPPSPAQRDALIAGLSDEEQRVLLHHGTEAPFCGVFLDNKLDGVYTCRLCGLPLFRSSAKFESGTGWPS' A
#
# COMPACT_ATOMS: atom_id res chain seq x y z
N MET A 1 -9.20 -19.44 7.17
CA MET A 1 -9.89 -18.12 7.24
C MET A 1 -8.87 -17.09 7.68
N SER A 2 -8.99 -15.84 7.21
CA SER A 2 -8.10 -14.76 7.67
C SER A 2 -8.32 -14.52 9.18
N GLN A 3 -7.23 -14.26 9.92
CA GLN A 3 -7.31 -13.84 11.33
C GLN A 3 -7.50 -12.32 11.48
N PHE A 4 -7.49 -11.57 10.37
CA PHE A 4 -7.68 -10.12 10.37
C PHE A 4 -9.16 -9.78 10.22
N ASP A 5 -9.60 -8.76 10.97
CA ASP A 5 -10.91 -8.15 10.75
C ASP A 5 -10.89 -7.38 9.41
N LEU A 6 -11.82 -7.73 8.54
CA LEU A 6 -11.98 -7.16 7.20
C LEU A 6 -13.16 -6.19 7.11
N THR A 7 -13.75 -5.83 8.24
CA THR A 7 -14.83 -4.85 8.32
C THR A 7 -14.30 -3.50 7.78
N PRO A 8 -14.99 -2.88 6.80
CA PRO A 8 -14.58 -1.58 6.30
C PRO A 8 -14.55 -0.52 7.41
N PRO A 9 -13.60 0.43 7.36
CA PRO A 9 -13.59 1.54 8.31
C PRO A 9 -14.89 2.34 8.19
N SER A 10 -15.42 2.78 9.33
CA SER A 10 -16.55 3.71 9.37
C SER A 10 -16.21 5.03 8.66
N PRO A 11 -17.22 5.83 8.26
CA PRO A 11 -16.96 7.12 7.60
C PRO A 11 -16.00 8.02 8.39
N ALA A 12 -16.21 8.17 9.70
CA ALA A 12 -15.34 8.99 10.55
C ALA A 12 -13.90 8.45 10.64
N GLN A 13 -13.73 7.12 10.71
CA GLN A 13 -12.39 6.51 10.68
C GLN A 13 -11.73 6.72 9.32
N ARG A 14 -12.48 6.60 8.23
CA ARG A 14 -11.97 6.83 6.88
C ARG A 14 -11.48 8.26 6.72
N ASP A 15 -12.25 9.25 7.17
CA ASP A 15 -11.86 10.66 7.08
C ASP A 15 -10.58 10.95 7.89
N ALA A 16 -10.48 10.38 9.10
CA ALA A 16 -9.28 10.52 9.93
C ALA A 16 -8.03 9.90 9.28
N LEU A 17 -8.17 8.74 8.61
CA LEU A 17 -7.06 8.09 7.89
C LEU A 17 -6.63 8.88 6.66
N ILE A 18 -7.58 9.45 5.92
CA ILE A 18 -7.31 10.26 4.72
C ILE A 18 -6.58 11.55 5.07
N ALA A 19 -6.92 12.20 6.20
CA ALA A 19 -6.30 13.44 6.64
C ALA A 19 -4.77 13.33 6.87
N GLY A 20 -4.24 12.12 7.07
CA GLY A 20 -2.81 11.87 7.25
C GLY A 20 -2.05 11.48 5.98
N LEU A 21 -2.67 11.56 4.80
CA LEU A 21 -2.06 11.20 3.52
C LEU A 21 -1.52 12.45 2.79
N SER A 22 -0.35 12.31 2.18
CA SER A 22 0.15 13.26 1.18
C SER A 22 -0.71 13.28 -0.09
N ASP A 23 -0.60 14.33 -0.89
CA ASP A 23 -1.35 14.47 -2.13
C ASP A 23 -1.10 13.30 -3.11
N GLU A 24 0.13 12.79 -3.17
CA GLU A 24 0.49 11.65 -4.02
C GLU A 24 -0.13 10.34 -3.51
N GLU A 25 -0.10 10.11 -2.20
CA GLU A 25 -0.78 8.96 -1.59
C GLU A 25 -2.29 9.04 -1.84
N GLN A 26 -2.91 10.22 -1.74
CA GLN A 26 -4.33 10.40 -2.05
C GLN A 26 -4.62 10.12 -3.52
N ARG A 27 -3.81 10.66 -4.44
CA ARG A 27 -3.94 10.43 -5.88
C ARG A 27 -3.94 8.94 -6.24
N VAL A 28 -3.01 8.18 -5.67
CA VAL A 28 -2.90 6.74 -5.95
C VAL A 28 -3.98 5.94 -5.22
N LEU A 29 -4.15 6.14 -3.91
CA LEU A 29 -5.04 5.30 -3.08
C LEU A 29 -6.52 5.60 -3.25
N LEU A 30 -6.91 6.86 -3.47
CA LEU A 30 -8.31 7.30 -3.45
C LEU A 30 -8.84 7.63 -4.84
N HIS A 31 -7.97 7.98 -5.78
CA HIS A 31 -8.33 8.38 -7.14
C HIS A 31 -7.87 7.40 -8.22
N HIS A 32 -7.46 6.18 -7.82
CA HIS A 32 -7.02 5.12 -8.73
C HIS A 32 -5.89 5.55 -9.67
N GLY A 33 -5.02 6.44 -9.20
CA GLY A 33 -3.82 6.84 -9.93
C GLY A 33 -2.73 5.77 -9.89
N THR A 34 -1.80 5.83 -10.85
CA THR A 34 -0.59 5.01 -10.87
C THR A 34 0.62 5.91 -10.61
N GLU A 35 1.54 5.50 -9.75
CA GLU A 35 2.85 6.16 -9.62
C GLU A 35 3.67 5.98 -10.90
N ALA A 36 4.59 6.91 -11.19
CA ALA A 36 5.49 6.75 -12.32
C ALA A 36 6.40 5.52 -12.14
N PRO A 37 6.75 4.80 -13.22
CA PRO A 37 7.65 3.65 -13.13
C PRO A 37 9.01 4.08 -12.57
N PHE A 38 9.63 3.19 -11.78
CA PHE A 38 10.94 3.38 -11.15
C PHE A 38 11.01 4.48 -10.07
N CYS A 39 9.86 5.02 -9.63
CA CYS A 39 9.79 6.03 -8.58
C CYS A 39 9.36 5.49 -7.20
N GLY A 40 8.83 4.27 -7.15
CA GLY A 40 8.33 3.66 -5.92
C GLY A 40 9.45 3.38 -4.91
N VAL A 41 9.31 3.87 -3.68
CA VAL A 41 10.31 3.73 -2.60
C VAL A 41 10.63 2.26 -2.27
N PHE A 42 9.67 1.36 -2.47
CA PHE A 42 9.81 -0.07 -2.17
C PHE A 42 10.27 -0.92 -3.35
N LEU A 43 10.62 -0.32 -4.49
CA LEU A 43 11.07 -1.05 -5.67
C LEU A 43 12.30 -1.91 -5.35
N ASP A 44 13.29 -1.32 -4.67
CA ASP A 44 14.55 -1.97 -4.31
C ASP A 44 14.58 -2.52 -2.87
N ASN A 45 13.45 -2.48 -2.16
CA ASN A 45 13.42 -2.96 -0.78
C ASN A 45 13.44 -4.50 -0.75
N LYS A 46 14.51 -5.06 -0.18
CA LYS A 46 14.73 -6.51 -0.02
C LYS A 46 14.77 -6.96 1.44
N LEU A 47 14.43 -6.07 2.38
CA LEU A 47 14.37 -6.43 3.79
C LEU A 47 13.20 -7.37 4.07
N ASP A 48 13.40 -8.27 5.04
CA ASP A 48 12.35 -9.18 5.49
C ASP A 48 11.25 -8.41 6.23
N GLY A 49 10.01 -8.60 5.78
CA GLY A 49 8.88 -7.87 6.34
C GLY A 49 7.55 -8.10 5.63
N VAL A 50 6.60 -7.23 5.96
CA VAL A 50 5.22 -7.28 5.45
C VAL A 50 4.85 -5.90 4.91
N TYR A 51 4.38 -5.88 3.67
CA TYR A 51 3.79 -4.70 3.04
C TYR A 51 2.32 -4.61 3.43
N THR A 52 1.99 -3.55 4.15
CA THR A 52 0.64 -3.26 4.63
C THR A 52 -0.03 -2.19 3.76
N CYS A 53 -1.36 -2.22 3.67
CA CYS A 53 -2.15 -1.14 3.08
C CYS A 53 -1.79 0.19 3.75
N ARG A 54 -1.37 1.19 2.97
CA ARG A 54 -0.96 2.49 3.50
C ARG A 54 -2.09 3.26 4.19
N LEU A 55 -3.35 3.00 3.80
CA LEU A 55 -4.53 3.63 4.39
C LEU A 55 -4.96 2.96 5.69
N CYS A 56 -5.17 1.64 5.72
CA CYS A 56 -5.79 0.94 6.85
C CYS A 56 -4.85 -0.01 7.62
N GLY A 57 -3.60 -0.17 7.19
CA GLY A 57 -2.62 -1.02 7.86
C GLY A 57 -2.80 -2.53 7.68
N LEU A 58 -3.81 -2.98 6.92
CA LEU A 58 -4.04 -4.41 6.66
C LEU A 58 -2.83 -5.03 5.93
N PRO A 59 -2.25 -6.15 6.41
CA PRO A 59 -1.22 -6.89 5.70
C PRO A 59 -1.68 -7.39 4.33
N LEU A 60 -0.96 -7.03 3.27
CA LEU A 60 -1.29 -7.44 1.89
C LEU A 60 -0.27 -8.41 1.32
N PHE A 61 1.03 -8.09 1.42
CA PHE A 61 2.10 -8.89 0.81
C PHE A 61 3.24 -9.13 1.79
N ARG A 62 3.94 -10.26 1.64
CA ARG A 62 5.19 -10.55 2.37
C ARG A 62 6.38 -10.31 1.46
N SER A 63 7.49 -9.81 1.99
CA SER A 63 8.74 -9.64 1.24
C SER A 63 9.22 -10.93 0.58
N SER A 64 8.97 -12.08 1.20
CA SER A 64 9.33 -13.41 0.66
C SER A 64 8.63 -13.76 -0.65
N ALA A 65 7.55 -13.07 -1.01
CA ALA A 65 6.84 -13.24 -2.27
C ALA A 65 7.25 -12.20 -3.33
N LYS A 66 8.07 -11.21 -2.96
CA LYS A 66 8.53 -10.15 -3.87
C LYS A 66 9.52 -10.72 -4.90
N PHE A 67 9.41 -10.31 -6.15
CA PHE A 67 10.37 -10.60 -7.21
C PHE A 67 10.61 -9.37 -8.11
N GLU A 68 11.71 -9.39 -8.86
CA GLU A 68 12.05 -8.30 -9.79
C GLU A 68 11.47 -8.57 -11.17
N SER A 69 10.35 -7.92 -11.51
CA SER A 69 9.70 -8.07 -12.82
C SER A 69 10.36 -7.26 -13.93
N GLY A 70 11.17 -6.24 -13.57
CA GLY A 70 11.80 -5.32 -14.52
C GLY A 70 10.84 -4.30 -15.14
N THR A 71 9.60 -4.19 -14.65
CA THR A 71 8.58 -3.30 -15.21
C THR A 71 8.59 -1.89 -14.61
N GLY A 72 9.29 -1.68 -13.51
CA GLY A 72 9.36 -0.40 -12.80
C GLY A 72 8.45 -0.27 -11.58
N TRP A 73 7.71 -1.33 -11.23
CA TRP A 73 6.91 -1.40 -9.99
C TRP A 73 7.24 -2.66 -9.20
N PRO A 74 7.14 -2.62 -7.85
CA PRO A 74 7.34 -3.79 -7.02
C PRO A 74 6.34 -4.89 -7.39
N SER A 75 6.85 -6.10 -7.60
CA SER A 75 6.09 -7.29 -7.94
C SER A 75 6.25 -8.35 -6.87
#